data_AF-A0AAE0CC77-F1
#
_entry.id   AF-A0AAE0CC77-F1
#
_cell.length_a   1.000
_cell.length_b   1.000
_cell.length_c   1.000
_cell.angle_alpha   90.00
_cell.angle_beta   90.00
_cell.angle_gamma   90.00
#
_symmetry.space_group_name_H-M   'P 1'
#
loop_
_entity.id
_entity.type
_entity.pdbx_description
1 polymer ?
#
loop_
_entity_poly.entity_id
_entity_poly.type
_entity_poly.pdbx_seq_one_letter_code
_entity_poly.pdbx_strand_id
1 'polypeptide(L)'
;MTITIDDANAMIAHHLATNGYAVVRLFEHVESEGLCDAFKQALRELPEYRSCSGWRYSKTGFGALGVASSFHNRFVRRMRLVAHARVLPVLREVDRLGDARASVGPIRCERFSDRFAGYRRKNKAEAPRKVHQMLDRMLVRTKDQKPSPESWHQDVSVYEDGDTVYGGWIAFTDQTIRLVPATQHLHTPIAGFAKISAAALQDLLPRALDVSIPRGCLLLMNQSIVHEVLANPITTDPMCRLFTGWRLTHDHRTLLEATDRNRNCRQDGCGSAQSIDAVLDDMAVPKLPSNQLPSMYNLRNVDYIIQRQGLREWCDAYLQNAMLVVTPTYVDGVTAKRPEGMEPTRVWKVPDLHAPSIAKLRQLSSDGFDRPVDWDALFPPYTAEEREMYKPHSPLNERAIVFASLADSL
;
A
#
# COMPACT_ATOMS: atom_id res chain seq x y z
N MET A 1 22.64 -22.92 -2.83
CA MET A 1 22.81 -21.47 -2.66
C MET A 1 21.59 -20.97 -1.91
N THR A 2 21.76 -20.50 -0.68
CA THR A 2 20.65 -19.98 0.15
C THR A 2 20.45 -18.52 -0.19
N ILE A 3 19.24 -18.14 -0.62
CA ILE A 3 18.90 -16.74 -0.91
C ILE A 3 18.53 -16.09 0.43
N THR A 4 19.21 -15.00 0.80
CA THR A 4 18.88 -14.24 2.01
C THR A 4 17.66 -13.34 1.76
N ILE A 5 17.07 -12.79 2.83
CA ILE A 5 15.98 -11.80 2.70
C ILE A 5 16.46 -10.56 1.93
N ASP A 6 17.70 -10.15 2.15
CA ASP A 6 18.29 -9.00 1.45
C ASP A 6 18.50 -9.29 -0.04
N ASP A 7 18.95 -10.49 -0.39
CA ASP A 7 19.05 -10.92 -1.79
C ASP A 7 17.67 -10.90 -2.46
N ALA A 8 16.64 -11.40 -1.78
CA ALA A 8 15.28 -11.39 -2.29
C ALA A 8 14.76 -9.95 -2.49
N ASN A 9 14.99 -9.05 -1.53
CA ASN A 9 14.60 -7.64 -1.66
C ASN A 9 15.35 -6.96 -2.82
N ALA A 10 16.64 -7.24 -2.99
CA ALA A 10 17.43 -6.71 -4.10
C ALA A 10 16.97 -7.22 -5.47
N MET A 11 16.60 -8.50 -5.57
CA MET A 11 16.03 -9.06 -6.80
C MET A 11 14.68 -8.41 -7.15
N ILE A 12 13.80 -8.24 -6.15
CA ILE A 12 12.51 -7.57 -6.34
C ILE A 12 12.71 -6.11 -6.75
N ALA A 13 13.60 -5.40 -6.07
CA ALA A 13 13.92 -3.99 -6.37
C ALA A 13 14.47 -3.83 -7.79
N HIS A 14 15.43 -4.67 -8.19
CA HIS A 14 15.96 -4.66 -9.55
C HIS A 14 14.86 -4.94 -10.59
N HIS A 15 13.99 -5.93 -10.32
CA HIS A 15 12.87 -6.24 -11.19
C HIS A 15 11.89 -5.07 -11.31
N LEU A 16 11.53 -4.43 -10.19
CA LEU A 16 10.66 -3.25 -10.16
C LEU A 16 11.26 -2.06 -10.91
N ALA A 17 12.55 -1.77 -10.69
CA ALA A 17 13.24 -0.68 -11.37
C ALA A 17 13.32 -0.91 -12.89
N THR A 18 13.57 -2.16 -13.31
CA THR A 18 13.71 -2.52 -14.72
C THR A 18 12.35 -2.54 -15.43
N ASN A 19 11.38 -3.23 -14.86
CA ASN A 19 10.13 -3.57 -15.52
C ASN A 19 8.96 -2.63 -15.15
N GLY A 20 9.12 -1.81 -14.12
CA GLY A 20 8.06 -0.92 -13.63
C GLY A 20 7.01 -1.61 -12.77
N TYR A 21 7.15 -2.91 -12.49
CA TYR A 21 6.26 -3.65 -11.59
C TYR A 21 7.00 -4.78 -10.87
N ALA A 22 6.40 -5.27 -9.79
CA ALA A 22 6.77 -6.49 -9.09
C ALA A 22 5.56 -7.08 -8.36
N VAL A 23 5.55 -8.40 -8.18
CA VAL A 23 4.59 -9.10 -7.31
C VAL A 23 5.32 -9.49 -6.03
N VAL A 24 4.89 -8.91 -4.92
CA VAL A 24 5.52 -9.07 -3.61
C VAL A 24 4.65 -9.97 -2.76
N ARG A 25 5.18 -11.12 -2.34
CA ARG A 25 4.48 -11.98 -1.39
C ARG A 25 4.41 -11.30 -0.02
N LEU A 26 3.19 -11.10 0.48
CA LEU A 26 2.94 -10.53 1.81
C LEU A 26 2.67 -11.63 2.84
N PHE A 27 1.97 -12.69 2.43
CA PHE A 27 1.47 -13.73 3.31
C PHE A 27 1.81 -15.12 2.77
N GLU A 28 1.95 -16.08 3.69
CA GLU A 28 1.99 -17.48 3.33
C GLU A 28 0.63 -17.97 2.82
N HIS A 29 0.61 -19.04 2.02
CA HIS A 29 -0.64 -19.52 1.41
C HIS A 29 -1.71 -19.83 2.48
N VAL A 30 -1.29 -20.45 3.58
CA VAL A 30 -2.17 -20.81 4.71
C VAL A 30 -2.74 -19.59 5.43
N GLU A 31 -2.01 -18.48 5.48
CA GLU A 31 -2.51 -17.23 6.05
C GLU A 31 -3.52 -16.57 5.10
N SER A 32 -3.30 -16.71 3.79
CA SER A 32 -4.11 -16.06 2.76
C SER A 32 -5.56 -16.55 2.68
N GLU A 33 -5.86 -17.79 3.10
CA GLU A 33 -7.22 -18.34 3.09
C GLU A 33 -8.13 -17.58 4.06
N GLY A 34 -7.68 -17.39 5.31
CA GLY A 34 -8.43 -16.62 6.31
C GLY A 34 -8.50 -15.13 6.02
N LEU A 35 -7.55 -14.57 5.28
CA LEU A 35 -7.53 -13.13 4.95
C LEU A 35 -8.66 -12.72 4.00
N CYS A 36 -9.09 -13.60 3.10
CA CYS A 36 -10.23 -13.32 2.22
C CYS A 36 -11.53 -13.22 3.03
N ASP A 37 -11.71 -14.12 3.99
CA ASP A 37 -12.89 -14.11 4.85
C ASP A 37 -12.86 -12.93 5.83
N ALA A 38 -11.70 -12.61 6.38
CA ALA A 38 -11.48 -11.40 7.16
C ALA A 38 -11.81 -10.12 6.36
N PHE A 39 -11.40 -10.05 5.08
CA PHE A 39 -11.75 -8.95 4.20
C PHE A 39 -13.27 -8.84 3.98
N LYS A 40 -13.92 -9.96 3.67
CA LYS A 40 -15.39 -10.04 3.48
C LYS A 40 -16.14 -9.68 4.75
N GLN A 41 -15.62 -10.07 5.91
CA GLN A 41 -16.19 -9.71 7.20
C GLN A 41 -16.07 -8.21 7.45
N ALA A 42 -14.88 -7.63 7.24
CA ALA A 42 -14.67 -6.19 7.35
C ALA A 42 -15.63 -5.41 6.43
N LEU A 43 -15.93 -5.92 5.23
CA LEU A 43 -16.91 -5.34 4.32
C LEU A 43 -18.36 -5.35 4.86
N ARG A 44 -18.77 -6.41 5.57
CA ARG A 44 -20.10 -6.50 6.18
C ARG A 44 -20.22 -5.61 7.42
N GLU A 45 -19.11 -5.36 8.08
CA GLU A 45 -19.01 -4.51 9.27
C GLU A 45 -18.94 -3.02 8.93
N LEU A 46 -18.79 -2.66 7.64
CA LEU A 46 -18.81 -1.25 7.22
C LEU A 46 -20.16 -0.61 7.56
N PRO A 47 -20.18 0.52 8.28
CA PRO A 47 -21.42 1.19 8.73
C PRO A 47 -22.36 1.54 7.58
N GLU A 48 -21.78 1.97 6.47
CA GLU A 48 -22.48 2.39 5.26
C GLU A 48 -23.29 1.24 4.63
N TYR A 49 -22.97 0.00 4.98
CA TYR A 49 -23.56 -1.18 4.36
C TYR A 49 -24.18 -2.16 5.36
N ARG A 50 -24.16 -1.86 6.67
CA ARG A 50 -24.67 -2.76 7.71
C ARG A 50 -26.16 -3.09 7.55
N SER A 51 -26.95 -2.15 7.04
CA SER A 51 -28.38 -2.34 6.78
C SER A 51 -28.70 -2.93 5.40
N CYS A 52 -27.71 -3.06 4.51
CA CYS A 52 -27.90 -3.61 3.18
C CYS A 52 -27.86 -5.14 3.25
N SER A 53 -28.92 -5.80 2.79
CA SER A 53 -28.90 -7.25 2.59
C SER A 53 -28.13 -7.60 1.31
N GLY A 54 -27.18 -8.53 1.42
CA GLY A 54 -26.36 -9.03 0.31
C GLY A 54 -25.17 -8.13 -0.07
N TRP A 55 -24.58 -8.39 -1.24
CA TRP A 55 -23.36 -7.72 -1.75
C TRP A 55 -23.63 -6.39 -2.47
N ARG A 56 -24.66 -5.66 -2.04
CA ARG A 56 -25.13 -4.42 -2.68
C ARG A 56 -24.39 -3.21 -2.13
N TYR A 57 -23.12 -3.07 -2.50
CA TYR A 57 -22.34 -1.91 -2.10
C TYR A 57 -22.44 -0.76 -3.10
N SER A 58 -22.48 0.46 -2.58
CA SER A 58 -22.29 1.68 -3.38
C SER A 58 -20.88 1.70 -3.95
N LYS A 59 -20.73 1.30 -5.21
CA LYS A 59 -19.43 1.20 -5.88
C LYS A 59 -19.33 2.24 -6.98
N THR A 60 -18.14 2.79 -7.14
CA THR A 60 -17.76 3.52 -8.36
C THR A 60 -17.63 2.54 -9.54
N GLY A 61 -17.49 3.04 -10.77
CA GLY A 61 -17.52 2.21 -12.00
C GLY A 61 -16.57 0.99 -12.01
N PHE A 62 -15.52 1.01 -11.20
CA PHE A 62 -14.53 -0.08 -11.10
C PHE A 62 -14.79 -1.08 -9.97
N GLY A 63 -15.83 -0.90 -9.14
CA GLY A 63 -16.09 -1.76 -7.98
C GLY A 63 -15.41 -1.29 -6.68
N ALA A 64 -14.63 -0.21 -6.75
CA ALA A 64 -13.94 0.38 -5.61
C ALA A 64 -14.91 1.23 -4.76
N LEU A 65 -14.83 1.07 -3.43
CA LEU A 65 -15.75 1.69 -2.46
C LEU A 65 -15.34 3.13 -2.17
N GLY A 66 -16.24 4.08 -2.37
CA GLY A 66 -15.95 5.50 -2.14
C GLY A 66 -16.16 5.98 -0.71
N VAL A 67 -16.38 5.09 0.25
CA VAL A 67 -16.82 5.45 1.61
C VAL A 67 -15.65 5.50 2.60
N ALA A 68 -15.76 6.36 3.62
CA ALA A 68 -14.72 6.60 4.63
C ALA A 68 -14.21 5.31 5.29
N SER A 69 -15.14 4.42 5.69
CA SER A 69 -14.79 3.17 6.35
C SER A 69 -13.89 2.26 5.48
N SER A 70 -13.98 2.35 4.15
CA SER A 70 -13.12 1.59 3.23
C SER A 70 -11.66 2.07 3.19
N PHE A 71 -11.37 3.25 3.76
CA PHE A 71 -10.03 3.78 3.93
C PHE A 71 -9.49 3.54 5.34
N HIS A 72 -10.37 3.51 6.34
CA HIS A 72 -9.97 3.70 7.73
C HIS A 72 -10.28 2.55 8.68
N ASN A 73 -11.03 1.53 8.25
CA ASN A 73 -11.34 0.42 9.15
C ASN A 73 -10.06 -0.32 9.62
N ARG A 74 -10.15 -0.98 10.77
CA ARG A 74 -9.02 -1.66 11.44
C ARG A 74 -8.31 -2.64 10.51
N PHE A 75 -9.07 -3.44 9.76
CA PHE A 75 -8.52 -4.40 8.81
C PHE A 75 -7.67 -3.67 7.74
N VAL A 76 -8.19 -2.62 7.12
CA VAL A 76 -7.49 -1.83 6.10
C VAL A 76 -6.20 -1.21 6.63
N ARG A 77 -6.25 -0.57 7.80
CA ARG A 77 -5.07 0.03 8.43
C ARG A 77 -3.99 -1.03 8.71
N ARG A 78 -4.38 -2.18 9.26
CA ARG A 78 -3.45 -3.29 9.54
C ARG A 78 -2.81 -3.82 8.27
N MET A 79 -3.59 -4.06 7.22
CA MET A 79 -3.07 -4.56 5.94
C MET A 79 -2.10 -3.57 5.29
N ARG A 80 -2.34 -2.26 5.41
CA ARG A 80 -1.38 -1.24 4.95
C ARG A 80 -0.07 -1.27 5.72
N LEU A 81 -0.11 -1.43 7.04
CA LEU A 81 1.11 -1.56 7.86
C LEU A 81 1.94 -2.79 7.45
N VAL A 82 1.29 -3.94 7.25
CA VAL A 82 1.96 -5.15 6.78
C VAL A 82 2.60 -4.93 5.40
N ALA A 83 1.84 -4.37 4.46
CA ALA A 83 2.35 -4.06 3.12
C ALA A 83 3.52 -3.08 3.18
N HIS A 84 3.43 -2.03 4.01
CA HIS A 84 4.49 -1.04 4.18
C HIS A 84 5.77 -1.67 4.70
N ALA A 85 5.68 -2.47 5.78
CA ALA A 85 6.83 -3.15 6.37
C ALA A 85 7.54 -4.07 5.34
N ARG A 86 6.77 -4.75 4.49
CA ARG A 86 7.34 -5.64 3.46
C ARG A 86 7.96 -4.89 2.28
N VAL A 87 7.36 -3.78 1.87
CA VAL A 87 7.75 -3.00 0.67
C VAL A 87 8.86 -2.00 0.96
N LEU A 88 8.94 -1.47 2.18
CA LEU A 88 9.93 -0.46 2.55
C LEU A 88 11.37 -0.84 2.17
N PRO A 89 11.92 -2.03 2.53
CA PRO A 89 13.28 -2.38 2.12
C PRO A 89 13.45 -2.50 0.60
N VAL A 90 12.42 -2.95 -0.12
CA VAL A 90 12.42 -3.01 -1.59
C VAL A 90 12.53 -1.60 -2.18
N LEU A 91 11.72 -0.66 -1.71
CA LEU A 91 11.74 0.71 -2.21
C LEU A 91 13.04 1.46 -1.85
N ARG A 92 13.62 1.18 -0.69
CA ARG A 92 14.94 1.70 -0.31
C ARG A 92 16.03 1.20 -1.26
N GLU A 93 15.94 -0.07 -1.65
CA GLU A 93 16.88 -0.64 -2.61
C GLU A 93 16.66 -0.10 -4.03
N VAL A 94 15.40 0.13 -4.44
CA VAL A 94 15.10 0.85 -5.69
C VAL A 94 15.67 2.27 -5.65
N ASP A 95 15.53 2.99 -4.54
CA ASP A 95 16.11 4.32 -4.35
C ASP A 95 17.64 4.29 -4.48
N ARG A 96 18.28 3.28 -3.87
CA ARG A 96 19.73 3.07 -3.93
C ARG A 96 20.25 2.72 -5.32
N LEU A 97 19.48 1.95 -6.09
CA LEU A 97 19.79 1.65 -7.50
C LEU A 97 19.74 2.92 -8.36
N GLY A 98 19.06 3.97 -7.89
CA GLY A 98 18.81 5.19 -8.63
C GLY A 98 17.99 4.90 -9.89
N ASP A 99 17.82 5.93 -10.71
CA ASP A 99 17.30 5.75 -12.06
C ASP A 99 18.39 5.01 -12.88
N ALA A 100 18.36 3.68 -12.87
CA ALA A 100 19.34 2.79 -13.51
C ALA A 100 19.52 3.03 -15.03
N ARG A 101 18.73 3.94 -15.61
CA ARG A 101 18.85 4.40 -17.00
C ARG A 101 20.04 5.31 -17.28
N ALA A 102 20.65 5.94 -16.29
CA ALA A 102 21.81 6.79 -16.58
C ALA A 102 23.04 5.99 -17.08
N SER A 103 23.05 4.64 -16.97
CA SER A 103 24.28 3.88 -17.25
C SER A 103 24.16 2.43 -17.71
N VAL A 104 22.96 1.84 -17.90
CA VAL A 104 22.86 0.38 -18.12
C VAL A 104 22.28 0.03 -19.51
N GLY A 105 23.15 -0.41 -20.43
CA GLY A 105 22.76 -1.20 -21.60
C GLY A 105 22.25 -2.61 -21.20
N PRO A 106 21.71 -3.41 -22.14
CA PRO A 106 21.05 -4.69 -21.83
C PRO A 106 21.94 -5.62 -21.00
N ILE A 107 21.46 -6.01 -19.81
CA ILE A 107 22.20 -6.85 -18.85
C ILE A 107 22.18 -8.31 -19.34
N ARG A 108 23.34 -8.82 -19.80
CA ARG A 108 23.57 -10.27 -19.93
C ARG A 108 23.82 -10.87 -18.54
N CYS A 109 23.06 -11.91 -18.22
CA CYS A 109 22.98 -12.59 -16.92
C CYS A 109 24.23 -13.44 -16.61
N GLU A 110 25.40 -12.81 -16.49
CA GLU A 110 26.62 -13.48 -16.03
C GLU A 110 27.10 -12.80 -14.74
N ARG A 111 26.78 -13.48 -13.63
CA ARG A 111 27.13 -13.24 -12.21
C ARG A 111 26.54 -11.97 -11.58
N PHE A 112 25.48 -12.19 -10.81
CA PHE A 112 24.70 -11.17 -10.09
C PHE A 112 25.50 -10.51 -8.94
N SER A 113 26.44 -11.20 -8.30
CA SER A 113 27.19 -10.71 -7.12
C SER A 113 28.26 -9.66 -7.44
N ASP A 114 28.91 -9.75 -8.60
CA ASP A 114 30.18 -9.05 -8.82
C ASP A 114 29.98 -7.62 -9.37
N ARG A 115 28.78 -7.29 -9.90
CA ARG A 115 28.50 -5.97 -10.51
C ARG A 115 27.96 -4.92 -9.55
N PHE A 116 27.36 -5.30 -8.42
CA PHE A 116 26.88 -4.33 -7.43
C PHE A 116 28.03 -3.56 -6.76
N ALA A 117 29.22 -4.14 -6.70
CA ALA A 117 30.42 -3.48 -6.17
C ALA A 117 30.85 -2.27 -7.01
N GLY A 118 30.58 -2.27 -8.32
CA GLY A 118 30.97 -1.20 -9.26
C GLY A 118 30.00 -0.01 -9.28
N TYR A 119 28.71 -0.23 -8.99
CA TYR A 119 27.66 0.80 -9.09
C TYR A 119 27.69 1.81 -7.92
N ARG A 120 28.42 1.52 -6.84
CA ARG A 120 28.52 2.37 -5.63
C ARG A 120 29.30 3.68 -5.81
N ARG A 121 29.83 4.01 -7.00
CA ARG A 121 30.77 5.14 -7.16
C ARG A 121 30.31 6.17 -8.21
N LYS A 122 29.85 7.34 -7.72
CA LYS A 122 30.27 8.72 -8.12
C LYS A 122 29.18 9.80 -8.07
N ASN A 123 27.93 9.49 -7.76
CA ASN A 123 26.97 10.56 -7.47
C ASN A 123 27.26 11.10 -6.06
N LYS A 124 27.46 12.43 -5.95
CA LYS A 124 27.41 13.14 -4.66
C LYS A 124 26.19 12.58 -3.93
N ALA A 125 26.39 11.99 -2.75
CA ALA A 125 25.33 11.25 -2.06
C ALA A 125 24.21 12.23 -1.73
N GLU A 126 23.20 12.32 -2.59
CA GLU A 126 21.95 12.97 -2.26
C GLU A 126 21.36 12.24 -1.05
N ALA A 127 20.77 12.99 -0.13
CA ALA A 127 20.14 12.40 1.03
C ALA A 127 19.08 11.38 0.57
N PRO A 128 18.98 10.20 1.21
CA PRO A 128 18.02 9.17 0.79
C PRO A 128 16.60 9.75 0.76
N ARG A 129 15.82 9.41 -0.28
CA ARG A 129 14.43 9.90 -0.39
C ARG A 129 13.57 9.32 0.73
N LYS A 130 12.60 10.09 1.20
CA LYS A 130 11.57 9.64 2.15
C LYS A 130 10.57 8.73 1.44
N VAL A 131 9.92 7.85 2.19
CA VAL A 131 8.86 6.97 1.69
C VAL A 131 7.55 7.36 2.36
N HIS A 132 6.58 7.88 1.60
CA HIS A 132 5.24 8.17 2.09
C HIS A 132 4.27 7.08 1.63
N GLN A 133 3.57 6.42 2.55
CA GLN A 133 2.49 5.50 2.18
C GLN A 133 1.21 6.29 1.89
N MET A 134 0.51 5.91 0.83
CA MET A 134 -0.73 6.54 0.39
C MET A 134 -1.94 5.71 0.81
N LEU A 135 -2.99 6.41 1.24
CA LEU A 135 -4.28 5.81 1.57
C LEU A 135 -5.07 5.56 0.30
N ASP A 136 -5.67 4.37 0.19
CA ASP A 136 -6.57 4.03 -0.92
C ASP A 136 -7.57 2.95 -0.48
N ARG A 137 -8.62 2.74 -1.25
CA ARG A 137 -9.85 2.07 -0.81
C ARG A 137 -9.85 0.56 -1.01
N MET A 138 -10.78 -0.09 -0.32
CA MET A 138 -11.19 -1.45 -0.61
C MET A 138 -11.94 -1.53 -1.95
N LEU A 139 -11.78 -2.64 -2.65
CA LEU A 139 -12.58 -3.02 -3.81
C LEU A 139 -13.14 -4.42 -3.62
N VAL A 140 -14.41 -4.55 -3.95
CA VAL A 140 -15.10 -5.83 -4.04
C VAL A 140 -15.92 -5.86 -5.31
N ARG A 141 -15.67 -6.85 -6.17
CA ARG A 141 -16.44 -7.05 -7.39
C ARG A 141 -17.08 -8.43 -7.36
N THR A 142 -18.39 -8.48 -7.53
CA THR A 142 -19.18 -9.71 -7.47
C THR A 142 -19.50 -10.23 -8.87
N LYS A 143 -20.01 -11.47 -8.99
CA LYS A 143 -20.29 -12.13 -10.29
C LYS A 143 -21.26 -11.36 -11.17
N ASP A 144 -22.20 -10.66 -10.56
CA ASP A 144 -23.21 -9.82 -11.22
C ASP A 144 -22.62 -8.51 -11.77
N GLN A 145 -21.35 -8.23 -11.51
CA GLN A 145 -20.71 -6.97 -11.89
C GLN A 145 -19.71 -7.20 -13.02
N LYS A 146 -20.07 -6.70 -14.20
CA LYS A 146 -19.14 -6.56 -15.31
C LYS A 146 -18.46 -5.19 -15.20
N PRO A 147 -17.13 -5.12 -14.98
CA PRO A 147 -16.44 -3.83 -15.05
C PRO A 147 -16.56 -3.26 -16.45
N SER A 148 -16.62 -1.93 -16.55
CA SER A 148 -16.37 -1.28 -17.84
C SER A 148 -14.97 -1.66 -18.32
N PRO A 149 -14.79 -2.05 -19.59
CA PRO A 149 -13.47 -2.18 -20.18
C PRO A 149 -12.68 -0.90 -19.92
N GLU A 150 -11.53 -1.04 -19.27
CA GLU A 150 -10.63 0.07 -19.05
C GLU A 150 -9.78 0.27 -20.30
N SER A 151 -9.57 1.52 -20.71
CA SER A 151 -8.62 1.81 -21.77
C SER A 151 -7.19 1.74 -21.23
N TRP A 152 -6.25 1.24 -22.01
CA TRP A 152 -4.82 1.36 -21.74
C TRP A 152 -4.43 2.78 -21.31
N HIS A 153 -3.82 2.90 -20.14
CA HIS A 153 -3.52 4.19 -19.53
C HIS A 153 -2.31 4.09 -18.59
N GLN A 154 -1.92 5.25 -18.06
CA GLN A 154 -1.01 5.42 -16.94
C GLN A 154 -1.73 6.16 -15.81
N ASP A 155 -1.45 5.83 -14.56
CA ASP A 155 -2.03 6.47 -13.36
C ASP A 155 -1.17 7.66 -12.92
N VAL A 156 -1.07 8.70 -13.75
CA VAL A 156 -0.15 9.82 -13.49
C VAL A 156 -0.64 10.64 -12.29
N SER A 157 -0.05 10.43 -11.12
CA SER A 157 -0.27 11.31 -9.96
C SER A 157 0.31 12.70 -10.20
N VAL A 158 -0.22 13.71 -9.51
CA VAL A 158 0.41 15.04 -9.47
C VAL A 158 1.49 15.02 -8.38
N TYR A 159 2.75 15.06 -8.78
CA TYR A 159 3.90 15.03 -7.88
C TYR A 159 4.96 16.07 -8.30
N GLU A 160 5.91 16.34 -7.41
CA GLU A 160 6.99 17.29 -7.66
C GLU A 160 8.13 16.60 -8.45
N ASP A 161 8.93 17.37 -9.18
CA ASP A 161 10.07 16.84 -9.92
C ASP A 161 11.02 16.04 -8.99
N GLY A 162 11.41 14.84 -9.44
CA GLY A 162 12.26 13.91 -8.67
C GLY A 162 11.50 12.90 -7.81
N ASP A 163 10.18 13.03 -7.68
CA ASP A 163 9.37 12.02 -7.03
C ASP A 163 9.22 10.76 -7.89
N THR A 164 9.02 9.63 -7.22
CA THR A 164 8.58 8.40 -7.89
C THR A 164 7.39 7.83 -7.14
N VAL A 165 6.27 7.67 -7.85
CA VAL A 165 5.03 7.18 -7.25
C VAL A 165 4.75 5.75 -7.70
N TYR A 166 4.50 4.91 -6.72
CA TYR A 166 4.13 3.51 -6.88
C TYR A 166 2.71 3.32 -6.40
N GLY A 167 1.92 2.57 -7.16
CA GLY A 167 0.58 2.12 -6.79
C GLY A 167 0.52 0.60 -6.80
N GLY A 168 -0.70 0.11 -6.60
CA GLY A 168 -1.00 -1.31 -6.69
C GLY A 168 -2.03 -1.74 -5.65
N TRP A 169 -2.09 -3.04 -5.37
CA TRP A 169 -3.07 -3.58 -4.44
C TRP A 169 -2.67 -4.91 -3.87
N ILE A 170 -3.18 -5.17 -2.66
CA ILE A 170 -3.16 -6.48 -2.02
C ILE A 170 -4.29 -7.30 -2.61
N ALA A 171 -3.98 -8.49 -3.10
CA ALA A 171 -4.94 -9.43 -3.65
C ALA A 171 -5.39 -10.43 -2.57
N PHE A 172 -6.68 -10.42 -2.22
CA PHE A 172 -7.28 -11.41 -1.31
C PHE A 172 -7.94 -12.57 -2.06
N THR A 173 -7.91 -12.51 -3.38
CA THR A 173 -8.27 -13.58 -4.31
C THR A 173 -7.27 -13.58 -5.45
N ASP A 174 -7.14 -14.68 -6.18
CA ASP A 174 -6.25 -14.74 -7.35
C ASP A 174 -6.74 -13.82 -8.45
N GLN A 175 -5.82 -13.04 -9.02
CA GLN A 175 -6.14 -11.94 -9.92
C GLN A 175 -5.10 -11.83 -11.03
N THR A 176 -5.47 -11.10 -12.08
CA THR A 176 -4.59 -10.78 -13.20
C THR A 176 -4.71 -9.30 -13.52
N ILE A 177 -3.58 -8.69 -13.84
CA ILE A 177 -3.48 -7.38 -14.50
C ILE A 177 -2.78 -7.58 -15.84
N ARG A 178 -3.09 -6.75 -16.84
CA ARG A 178 -2.31 -6.69 -18.05
C ARG A 178 -1.54 -5.38 -18.13
N LEU A 179 -0.24 -5.46 -18.39
CA LEU A 179 0.66 -4.30 -18.39
C LEU A 179 1.75 -4.44 -19.46
N VAL A 180 2.43 -3.34 -19.76
CA VAL A 180 3.58 -3.33 -20.68
C VAL A 180 4.84 -3.03 -19.86
N PRO A 181 5.73 -4.02 -19.64
CA PRO A 181 6.94 -3.82 -18.86
C PRO A 181 7.85 -2.73 -19.45
N ALA A 182 8.59 -2.07 -18.55
CA ALA A 182 9.57 -1.03 -18.88
C ALA A 182 9.00 0.23 -19.55
N THR A 183 7.69 0.49 -19.39
CA THR A 183 6.99 1.68 -19.93
C THR A 183 6.79 2.80 -18.91
N GLN A 184 7.20 2.61 -17.66
CA GLN A 184 7.07 3.59 -16.58
C GLN A 184 7.77 4.94 -16.82
N HIS A 185 8.58 5.02 -17.87
CA HIS A 185 9.31 6.22 -18.26
C HIS A 185 8.78 6.87 -19.54
N LEU A 186 7.70 6.32 -20.11
CA LEU A 186 6.95 7.01 -21.14
C LEU A 186 6.28 8.20 -20.45
N HIS A 187 6.87 9.38 -20.59
CA HIS A 187 6.37 10.57 -19.92
C HIS A 187 5.10 11.04 -20.63
N THR A 188 3.97 11.00 -19.92
CA THR A 188 2.75 11.66 -20.36
C THR A 188 2.54 12.90 -19.50
N PRO A 189 2.45 14.11 -20.10
CA PRO A 189 2.35 15.36 -19.34
C PRO A 189 0.98 15.58 -18.68
N ILE A 190 0.06 14.61 -18.82
CA ILE A 190 -1.32 14.72 -18.36
C ILE A 190 -1.46 13.92 -17.07
N ALA A 191 -1.89 14.58 -15.99
CA ALA A 191 -2.23 13.94 -14.73
C ALA A 191 -3.56 13.15 -14.81
N GLY A 192 -3.74 12.18 -13.92
CA GLY A 192 -4.88 11.27 -13.86
C GLY A 192 -4.69 10.04 -14.75
N PHE A 193 -5.80 9.51 -15.28
CA PHE A 193 -5.80 8.35 -16.18
C PHE A 193 -5.37 8.76 -17.59
N ALA A 194 -4.06 8.88 -17.79
CA ALA A 194 -3.45 9.29 -19.04
C ALA A 194 -3.60 8.20 -20.10
N LYS A 195 -4.64 8.32 -20.92
CA LYS A 195 -4.97 7.35 -21.97
C LYS A 195 -3.86 7.28 -23.02
N ILE A 196 -3.47 6.06 -23.40
CA ILE A 196 -2.52 5.82 -24.49
C ILE A 196 -3.22 5.93 -25.84
N SER A 197 -2.59 6.64 -26.79
CA SER A 197 -3.13 6.79 -28.13
C SER A 197 -3.18 5.45 -28.88
N ALA A 198 -4.14 5.28 -29.79
CA ALA A 198 -4.27 4.04 -30.55
C ALA A 198 -3.02 3.72 -31.38
N ALA A 199 -2.34 4.75 -31.92
CA ALA A 199 -1.09 4.59 -32.67
C ALA A 199 0.04 4.09 -31.77
N ALA A 200 0.27 4.73 -30.61
CA ALA A 200 1.29 4.27 -29.67
C ALA A 200 1.00 2.86 -29.13
N LEU A 201 -0.28 2.52 -28.97
CA LEU A 201 -0.69 1.21 -28.48
C LEU A 201 -0.31 0.08 -29.45
N GLN A 202 -0.30 0.32 -30.77
CA GLN A 202 0.12 -0.68 -31.75
C GLN A 202 1.56 -1.14 -31.54
N ASP A 203 2.44 -0.22 -31.14
CA ASP A 203 3.85 -0.51 -30.87
C ASP A 203 4.07 -1.19 -29.51
N LEU A 204 3.16 -0.95 -28.55
CA LEU A 204 3.29 -1.43 -27.18
C LEU A 204 2.66 -2.81 -26.95
N LEU A 205 1.53 -3.11 -27.61
CA LEU A 205 0.79 -4.36 -27.40
C LEU A 205 1.59 -5.64 -27.65
N PRO A 206 2.53 -5.73 -28.61
CA PRO A 206 3.37 -6.91 -28.78
C PRO A 206 4.22 -7.26 -27.55
N ARG A 207 4.41 -6.30 -26.62
CA ARG A 207 5.14 -6.45 -25.37
C ARG A 207 4.25 -6.57 -24.14
N ALA A 208 2.93 -6.50 -24.30
CA ALA A 208 2.00 -6.61 -23.19
C ALA A 208 2.06 -8.02 -22.57
N LEU A 209 2.02 -8.07 -21.24
CA LEU A 209 2.04 -9.30 -20.46
C LEU A 209 0.84 -9.34 -19.52
N ASP A 210 0.26 -10.53 -19.38
CA ASP A 210 -0.67 -10.84 -18.32
C ASP A 210 0.13 -11.25 -17.07
N VAL A 211 0.01 -10.47 -16.00
CA VAL A 211 0.71 -10.69 -14.73
C VAL A 211 -0.28 -11.26 -13.72
N SER A 212 -0.01 -12.49 -13.29
CA SER A 212 -0.76 -13.13 -12.21
C SER A 212 -0.36 -12.56 -10.86
N ILE A 213 -1.36 -12.28 -10.03
CA ILE A 213 -1.23 -11.77 -8.67
C ILE A 213 -1.97 -12.77 -7.78
N PRO A 214 -1.24 -13.76 -7.24
CA PRO A 214 -1.85 -14.75 -6.36
C PRO A 214 -2.43 -14.09 -5.10
N ARG A 215 -3.43 -14.75 -4.51
CA ARG A 215 -3.93 -14.37 -3.18
C ARG A 215 -2.78 -14.27 -2.17
N GLY A 216 -2.88 -13.29 -1.27
CA GLY A 216 -1.84 -12.99 -0.28
C GLY A 216 -0.61 -12.27 -0.85
N CYS A 217 -0.62 -11.89 -2.14
CA CYS A 217 0.42 -11.06 -2.74
C CYS A 217 -0.04 -9.61 -2.92
N LEU A 218 0.93 -8.72 -3.04
CA LEU A 218 0.80 -7.32 -3.42
C LEU A 218 1.34 -7.16 -4.84
N LEU A 219 0.55 -6.56 -5.72
CA LEU A 219 1.12 -5.91 -6.90
C LEU A 219 1.72 -4.57 -6.47
N LEU A 220 2.99 -4.35 -6.75
CA LEU A 220 3.68 -3.07 -6.59
C LEU A 220 4.11 -2.60 -7.97
N MET A 221 3.59 -1.47 -8.44
CA MET A 221 3.88 -0.97 -9.78
C MET A 221 4.18 0.53 -9.76
N ASN A 222 5.12 0.97 -10.58
CA ASN A 222 5.27 2.39 -10.85
C ASN A 222 3.99 2.87 -11.54
N GLN A 223 3.36 3.92 -11.02
CA GLN A 223 2.05 4.34 -11.52
C GLN A 223 2.07 4.81 -12.98
N SER A 224 3.24 5.21 -13.49
CA SER A 224 3.42 5.56 -14.89
C SER A 224 3.59 4.33 -15.81
N ILE A 225 3.48 3.09 -15.31
CA ILE A 225 3.49 1.92 -16.20
C ILE A 225 2.19 1.87 -17.02
N VAL A 226 2.29 1.56 -18.31
CA VAL A 226 1.13 1.38 -19.19
C VAL A 226 0.43 0.07 -18.83
N HIS A 227 -0.86 0.15 -18.47
CA HIS A 227 -1.63 -1.01 -18.05
C HIS A 227 -3.13 -0.90 -18.37
N GLU A 228 -3.83 -2.03 -18.24
CA GLU A 228 -5.29 -2.14 -18.28
C GLU A 228 -5.79 -3.17 -17.25
N VAL A 229 -6.96 -2.92 -16.67
CA VAL A 229 -7.71 -3.95 -15.95
C VAL A 229 -8.62 -4.70 -16.91
N LEU A 230 -8.34 -6.00 -17.07
CA LEU A 230 -9.15 -6.89 -17.91
C LEU A 230 -10.60 -6.95 -17.43
N ALA A 231 -11.54 -6.76 -18.35
CA ALA A 231 -12.97 -6.84 -18.09
C ALA A 231 -13.50 -8.28 -18.11
N ASN A 232 -12.76 -9.20 -17.48
CA ASN A 232 -13.15 -10.60 -17.41
C ASN A 232 -14.33 -10.76 -16.45
N PRO A 233 -15.37 -11.52 -16.83
CA PRO A 233 -16.45 -11.85 -15.92
C PRO A 233 -15.91 -12.66 -14.75
N ILE A 234 -16.39 -12.36 -13.55
CA ILE A 234 -16.02 -13.10 -12.35
C ILE A 234 -16.85 -14.38 -12.32
N THR A 235 -16.20 -15.54 -12.42
CA THR A 235 -16.86 -16.85 -12.49
C THR A 235 -16.98 -17.53 -11.12
N THR A 236 -16.06 -17.23 -10.19
CA THR A 236 -15.93 -17.89 -8.88
C THR A 236 -16.10 -16.90 -7.73
N ASP A 237 -15.07 -16.62 -6.96
CA ASP A 237 -15.18 -15.77 -5.78
C ASP A 237 -15.23 -14.29 -6.15
N PRO A 238 -15.90 -13.46 -5.33
CA PRO A 238 -15.79 -12.02 -5.47
C PRO A 238 -14.33 -11.61 -5.48
N MET A 239 -13.97 -10.73 -6.42
CA MET A 239 -12.64 -10.15 -6.46
C MET A 239 -12.48 -9.19 -5.30
N CYS A 240 -11.55 -9.49 -4.39
CA CYS A 240 -11.30 -8.71 -3.19
C CYS A 240 -9.90 -8.09 -3.26
N ARG A 241 -9.82 -6.75 -3.20
CA ARG A 241 -8.58 -5.99 -3.27
C ARG A 241 -8.55 -4.89 -2.23
N LEU A 242 -7.37 -4.58 -1.71
CA LEU A 242 -7.10 -3.32 -1.02
C LEU A 242 -6.06 -2.54 -1.82
N PHE A 243 -6.45 -1.39 -2.35
CA PHE A 243 -5.51 -0.49 -3.00
C PHE A 243 -4.62 0.19 -1.95
N THR A 244 -3.39 0.48 -2.34
CA THR A 244 -2.44 1.33 -1.60
C THR A 244 -1.30 1.74 -2.53
N GLY A 245 -0.46 2.68 -2.09
CA GLY A 245 0.70 3.09 -2.86
C GLY A 245 1.77 3.74 -2.00
N TRP A 246 2.87 4.11 -2.63
CA TRP A 246 4.02 4.75 -1.99
C TRP A 246 4.59 5.85 -2.87
N ARG A 247 5.06 6.93 -2.26
CA ARG A 247 5.81 8.01 -2.93
C ARG A 247 7.23 8.02 -2.37
N LEU A 248 8.23 7.91 -3.25
CA LEU A 248 9.61 8.27 -2.95
C LEU A 248 9.80 9.76 -3.24
N THR A 249 10.24 10.54 -2.26
CA THR A 249 10.33 12.01 -2.38
C THR A 249 11.39 12.63 -1.46
N HIS A 250 11.89 13.81 -1.79
CA HIS A 250 12.64 14.64 -0.83
C HIS A 250 11.73 15.59 -0.03
N ASP A 251 10.48 15.81 -0.47
CA ASP A 251 9.51 16.68 0.21
C ASP A 251 9.13 16.10 1.58
N HIS A 252 8.84 16.97 2.55
CA HIS A 252 8.29 16.58 3.86
C HIS A 252 6.77 16.46 3.83
N ARG A 253 6.10 17.10 2.86
CA ARG A 253 4.66 17.02 2.68
C ARG A 253 4.27 15.67 2.07
N THR A 254 3.16 15.12 2.54
CA THR A 254 2.53 13.94 1.92
C THR A 254 2.09 14.24 0.49
N LEU A 255 1.82 13.21 -0.33
CA LEU A 255 1.25 13.45 -1.67
C LEU A 255 -0.09 14.21 -1.56
N LEU A 256 -0.91 13.88 -0.56
CA LEU A 256 -2.18 14.52 -0.31
C LEU A 256 -2.02 16.04 -0.10
N GLU A 257 -1.09 16.45 0.76
CA GLU A 257 -0.78 17.86 1.01
C GLU A 257 -0.09 18.56 -0.17
N ALA A 258 0.66 17.81 -0.98
CA ALA A 258 1.29 18.37 -2.18
C ALA A 258 0.26 18.66 -3.30
N THR A 259 -0.90 17.99 -3.27
CA THR A 259 -1.93 18.11 -4.34
C THR A 259 -2.75 19.39 -4.32
N ASP A 260 -2.54 20.29 -3.34
CA ASP A 260 -3.21 21.59 -3.23
C ASP A 260 -3.09 22.47 -4.49
N ARG A 261 -2.08 22.20 -5.31
CA ARG A 261 -1.84 22.90 -6.58
C ARG A 261 -2.77 22.44 -7.73
N ASN A 262 -3.52 21.36 -7.55
CA ASN A 262 -4.31 20.78 -8.62
C ASN A 262 -5.76 21.30 -8.60
N ARG A 263 -6.01 22.25 -9.52
CA ARG A 263 -7.30 22.93 -9.73
C ARG A 263 -8.43 22.03 -10.26
N ASN A 264 -8.18 20.74 -10.51
CA ASN A 264 -9.19 19.79 -11.00
C ASN A 264 -10.22 19.35 -9.93
N CYS A 265 -10.19 19.95 -8.73
CA CYS A 265 -11.22 19.76 -7.69
C CYS A 265 -12.53 20.45 -8.12
N ARG A 266 -13.27 19.82 -9.03
CA ARG A 266 -14.47 20.39 -9.66
C ARG A 266 -15.78 20.13 -8.91
N GLN A 267 -15.77 19.65 -7.66
CA GLN A 267 -17.02 19.16 -7.03
C GLN A 267 -17.68 20.05 -5.98
N ASP A 268 -17.02 21.08 -5.44
CA ASP A 268 -17.62 21.75 -4.28
C ASP A 268 -17.25 23.23 -4.10
N GLY A 269 -16.34 23.80 -4.88
CA GLY A 269 -15.97 25.21 -4.74
C GLY A 269 -15.35 25.57 -3.38
N CYS A 270 -15.18 24.62 -2.47
CA CYS A 270 -14.62 24.81 -1.14
C CYS A 270 -13.10 24.73 -1.10
N GLY A 271 -12.43 24.33 -2.19
CA GLY A 271 -11.02 24.63 -2.51
C GLY A 271 -9.96 24.28 -1.47
N SER A 272 -10.31 23.62 -0.35
CA SER A 272 -9.39 23.45 0.75
C SER A 272 -8.50 22.24 0.50
N ALA A 273 -7.22 22.46 0.77
CA ALA A 273 -6.24 21.43 1.00
C ALA A 273 -6.79 20.38 1.97
N GLN A 274 -6.57 19.09 1.68
CA GLN A 274 -6.71 18.06 2.72
C GLN A 274 -5.33 17.87 3.34
N SER A 275 -5.17 18.17 4.62
CA SER A 275 -4.00 17.68 5.36
C SER A 275 -4.19 16.20 5.70
N ILE A 276 -3.08 15.47 5.83
CA ILE A 276 -3.16 14.06 6.24
C ILE A 276 -3.77 13.94 7.64
N ASP A 277 -3.42 14.86 8.55
CA ASP A 277 -3.92 14.88 9.92
C ASP A 277 -5.44 15.04 9.94
N ALA A 278 -5.99 16.01 9.18
CA ALA A 278 -7.45 16.19 9.11
C ALA A 278 -8.15 14.94 8.54
N VAL A 279 -7.57 14.29 7.52
CA VAL A 279 -8.14 13.05 6.99
C VAL A 279 -8.14 11.91 8.01
N LEU A 280 -7.11 11.83 8.85
CA LEU A 280 -6.99 10.80 9.87
C LEU A 280 -7.90 11.09 11.08
N ASP A 281 -7.94 12.34 11.54
CA ASP A 281 -8.71 12.79 12.69
C ASP A 281 -10.22 12.75 12.40
N ASP A 282 -10.64 13.24 11.23
CA ASP A 282 -12.04 13.26 10.83
C ASP A 282 -12.50 11.95 10.17
N MET A 283 -11.58 11.00 9.96
CA MET A 283 -11.82 9.78 9.18
C MET A 283 -12.39 10.10 7.78
N ALA A 284 -11.99 11.24 7.22
CA ALA A 284 -12.54 11.74 5.97
C ALA A 284 -12.15 10.84 4.80
N VAL A 285 -12.88 10.94 3.69
CA VAL A 285 -12.46 10.31 2.42
C VAL A 285 -11.28 11.10 1.85
N PRO A 286 -10.07 10.52 1.75
CA PRO A 286 -8.95 11.21 1.11
C PRO A 286 -9.16 11.33 -0.40
N LYS A 287 -8.60 12.38 -0.98
CA LYS A 287 -8.29 12.39 -2.42
C LYS A 287 -7.35 11.22 -2.74
N LEU A 288 -7.63 10.55 -3.86
CA LEU A 288 -6.76 9.52 -4.41
C LEU A 288 -5.45 10.13 -4.93
N PRO A 289 -4.39 9.32 -5.15
CA PRO A 289 -3.15 9.80 -5.75
C PRO A 289 -3.34 10.54 -7.09
N SER A 290 -4.37 10.16 -7.85
CA SER A 290 -4.82 10.86 -9.07
C SER A 290 -5.46 12.24 -8.82
N ASN A 291 -5.47 12.71 -7.57
CA ASN A 291 -6.14 13.90 -7.06
C ASN A 291 -7.67 13.90 -7.28
N GLN A 292 -8.26 12.72 -7.46
CA GLN A 292 -9.71 12.58 -7.56
C GLN A 292 -10.30 12.31 -6.19
N LEU A 293 -11.37 13.02 -5.83
CA LEU A 293 -12.19 12.60 -4.71
C LEU A 293 -13.03 11.39 -5.17
N PRO A 294 -12.94 10.24 -4.50
CA PRO A 294 -13.82 9.12 -4.78
C PRO A 294 -15.29 9.55 -4.67
N SER A 295 -16.09 9.22 -5.68
CA SER A 295 -17.53 9.34 -5.55
C SER A 295 -18.02 8.40 -4.44
N MET A 296 -18.46 8.97 -3.31
CA MET A 296 -18.94 8.22 -2.15
C MET A 296 -20.19 7.39 -2.50
N TYR A 297 -21.10 8.03 -3.23
CA TYR A 297 -22.35 7.42 -3.64
C TYR A 297 -22.43 7.44 -5.16
N ASN A 298 -22.70 6.27 -5.75
CA ASN A 298 -23.23 6.26 -7.10
C ASN A 298 -24.49 7.14 -7.10
N LEU A 299 -24.64 8.06 -8.05
CA LEU A 299 -25.80 8.97 -8.15
C LEU A 299 -27.16 8.26 -8.12
N ARG A 300 -27.17 6.94 -8.30
CA ARG A 300 -28.35 6.07 -8.22
C ARG A 300 -28.67 5.53 -6.82
N ASN A 301 -27.87 5.84 -5.80
CA ASN A 301 -28.06 5.29 -4.45
C ASN A 301 -28.84 6.28 -3.57
N VAL A 302 -30.17 6.13 -3.58
CA VAL A 302 -31.14 6.99 -2.87
C VAL A 302 -31.03 6.83 -1.33
N ASP A 303 -30.38 5.77 -0.86
CA ASP A 303 -30.31 5.40 0.56
C ASP A 303 -29.43 6.30 1.43
N TYR A 304 -28.67 7.24 0.84
CA TYR A 304 -27.77 8.15 1.57
C TYR A 304 -28.50 8.99 2.63
N ILE A 305 -29.72 9.46 2.33
CA ILE A 305 -30.50 10.29 3.26
C ILE A 305 -30.87 9.50 4.52
N ILE A 306 -31.06 8.18 4.40
CA ILE A 306 -31.51 7.30 5.49
C ILE A 306 -30.35 6.92 6.42
N GLN A 307 -29.11 6.84 5.90
CA GLN A 307 -27.98 6.27 6.63
C GLN A 307 -27.11 7.29 7.38
N ARG A 308 -27.37 8.61 7.24
CA ARG A 308 -26.52 9.68 7.79
C ARG A 308 -26.30 9.58 9.30
N GLN A 309 -27.31 9.19 10.07
CA GLN A 309 -27.21 9.12 11.53
C GLN A 309 -26.35 7.96 12.01
N GLY A 310 -26.51 6.77 11.43
CA GLY A 310 -25.69 5.60 11.75
C GLY A 310 -24.20 5.78 11.40
N LEU A 311 -23.90 6.57 10.35
CA LEU A 311 -22.52 6.93 10.01
C LEU A 311 -21.84 7.72 11.12
N ARG A 312 -22.56 8.69 11.71
CA ARG A 312 -22.05 9.54 12.79
C ARG A 312 -21.80 8.75 14.07
N GLU A 313 -22.75 7.90 14.46
CA GLU A 313 -22.65 7.04 15.64
C GLU A 313 -21.46 6.07 15.54
N TRP A 314 -21.16 5.55 14.34
CA TRP A 314 -19.98 4.71 14.14
C TRP A 314 -18.67 5.49 14.27
N CYS A 315 -18.58 6.69 13.66
CA CYS A 315 -17.40 7.53 13.82
C CYS A 315 -17.12 7.76 15.31
N ASP A 316 -18.14 8.16 16.07
CA ASP A 316 -18.00 8.42 17.50
C ASP A 316 -17.56 7.15 18.29
N ALA A 317 -18.06 5.96 17.94
CA ALA A 317 -17.73 4.71 18.62
C ALA A 317 -16.32 4.17 18.31
N TYR A 318 -15.78 4.44 17.12
CA TYR A 318 -14.49 3.89 16.67
C TYR A 318 -13.32 4.88 16.76
N LEU A 319 -13.61 6.19 16.82
CA LEU A 319 -12.58 7.25 16.90
C LEU A 319 -11.85 7.31 18.25
N GLN A 320 -12.49 6.92 19.36
CA GLN A 320 -11.98 7.30 20.68
C GLN A 320 -10.81 6.47 21.24
N ASN A 321 -10.42 5.32 20.67
CA ASN A 321 -9.55 4.40 21.42
C ASN A 321 -8.32 3.80 20.73
N ALA A 322 -8.07 3.99 19.43
CA ALA A 322 -6.85 3.43 18.85
C ALA A 322 -6.39 4.11 17.55
N MET A 323 -5.09 4.45 17.52
CA MET A 323 -4.26 4.54 16.31
C MET A 323 -4.19 5.88 15.55
N LEU A 324 -3.79 6.95 16.24
CA LEU A 324 -3.03 8.03 15.61
C LEU A 324 -1.54 7.80 15.93
N VAL A 325 -0.77 7.37 14.93
CA VAL A 325 0.68 7.20 15.04
C VAL A 325 1.31 7.97 13.90
N VAL A 326 1.87 9.13 14.23
CA VAL A 326 2.78 9.89 13.36
C VAL A 326 4.19 9.43 13.73
N THR A 327 4.93 8.86 12.78
CA THR A 327 6.34 8.48 13.00
C THR A 327 7.22 9.58 12.44
N PRO A 328 7.99 10.32 13.26
CA PRO A 328 8.99 11.24 12.75
C PRO A 328 10.21 10.46 12.23
N THR A 329 10.59 10.63 10.96
CA THR A 329 11.90 10.20 10.48
C THR A 329 12.94 11.28 10.76
N TYR A 330 13.92 10.98 11.62
CA TYR A 330 15.17 11.73 11.70
C TYR A 330 16.31 10.93 11.05
N VAL A 331 17.06 11.63 10.21
CA VAL A 331 18.38 11.22 9.71
C VAL A 331 19.37 12.11 10.45
N ASP A 332 20.29 11.52 11.21
CA ASP A 332 21.70 11.94 11.17
C ASP A 332 22.60 10.91 11.83
N GLY A 333 23.40 10.25 10.99
CA GLY A 333 24.59 9.52 11.38
C GLY A 333 25.79 10.45 11.29
N VAL A 334 26.09 11.15 12.38
CA VAL A 334 27.44 11.65 12.65
C VAL A 334 27.91 10.96 13.93
N THR A 335 28.96 10.16 13.81
CA THR A 335 29.61 9.45 14.93
C THR A 335 30.09 10.43 16.00
N ALA A 336 29.31 10.60 17.06
CA ALA A 336 29.76 11.20 18.30
C ALA A 336 30.45 10.11 19.14
N LYS A 337 31.69 10.37 19.55
CA LYS A 337 32.38 9.56 20.56
C LYS A 337 31.53 9.54 21.84
N ARG A 338 31.34 8.35 22.42
CA ARG A 338 30.66 8.16 23.71
C ARG A 338 31.42 8.94 24.81
N PRO A 339 30.73 9.75 25.65
CA PRO A 339 31.34 10.27 26.87
C PRO A 339 31.65 9.12 27.83
N GLU A 340 32.82 9.15 28.47
CA GLU A 340 33.14 8.26 29.59
C GLU A 340 32.14 8.44 30.73
N GLY A 341 31.62 7.33 31.27
CA GLY A 341 30.73 7.31 32.44
C GLY A 341 29.27 6.89 32.22
N MET A 342 28.88 6.39 31.03
CA MET A 342 27.53 5.86 30.82
C MET A 342 27.46 4.34 31.05
N GLU A 343 26.59 3.93 31.99
CA GLU A 343 26.28 2.52 32.32
C GLU A 343 25.79 1.70 31.10
N PRO A 344 26.00 0.37 31.07
CA PRO A 344 25.60 -0.48 29.96
C PRO A 344 24.08 -0.43 29.76
N THR A 345 23.67 -0.20 28.51
CA THR A 345 22.26 -0.17 28.12
C THR A 345 21.67 -1.58 28.23
N ARG A 346 20.59 -1.76 29.00
CA ARG A 346 19.78 -2.99 28.94
C ARG A 346 19.21 -3.15 27.52
N VAL A 347 19.54 -4.26 26.88
CA VAL A 347 19.00 -4.65 25.58
C VAL A 347 17.59 -5.20 25.77
N TRP A 348 16.62 -4.63 25.07
CA TRP A 348 15.26 -5.16 25.02
C TRP A 348 14.96 -5.71 23.63
N LYS A 349 14.46 -6.95 23.59
CA LYS A 349 14.13 -7.67 22.36
C LYS A 349 12.83 -7.09 21.79
N VAL A 350 12.83 -6.72 20.50
CA VAL A 350 11.58 -6.44 19.79
C VAL A 350 10.73 -7.71 19.86
N PRO A 351 9.45 -7.66 20.30
CA PRO A 351 8.61 -8.84 20.29
C PRO A 351 8.51 -9.37 18.86
N ASP A 352 8.70 -10.68 18.70
CA ASP A 352 8.36 -11.33 17.45
C ASP A 352 6.90 -10.99 17.12
N LEU A 353 6.67 -10.26 16.02
CA LEU A 353 5.34 -10.08 15.44
C LEU A 353 4.87 -11.45 14.95
N HIS A 354 4.46 -12.31 15.86
CA HIS A 354 3.85 -13.58 15.53
C HIS A 354 2.51 -13.27 14.85
N ALA A 355 2.46 -13.48 13.53
CA ALA A 355 1.19 -13.77 12.88
C ALA A 355 0.49 -14.88 13.70
N PRO A 356 -0.84 -14.80 13.91
CA PRO A 356 -1.54 -15.80 14.71
C PRO A 356 -1.20 -17.20 14.18
N SER A 357 -0.91 -18.13 15.10
CA SER A 357 -0.56 -19.50 14.71
C SER A 357 -1.62 -20.07 13.76
N ILE A 358 -1.18 -20.80 12.74
CA ILE A 358 -2.02 -21.47 11.73
C ILE A 358 -3.22 -22.21 12.35
N ALA A 359 -3.06 -22.75 13.56
CA ALA A 359 -4.11 -23.43 14.31
C ALA A 359 -5.28 -22.50 14.69
N LYS A 360 -5.00 -21.24 15.05
CA LYS A 360 -6.01 -20.28 15.52
C LYS A 360 -6.83 -19.67 14.37
N LEU A 361 -6.20 -19.47 13.20
CA LEU A 361 -6.91 -19.08 11.97
C LEU A 361 -7.83 -20.19 11.45
N ARG A 362 -7.40 -21.46 11.55
CA ARG A 362 -8.20 -22.63 11.16
C ARG A 362 -9.43 -22.85 12.06
N GLN A 363 -9.29 -22.64 13.37
CA GLN A 363 -10.39 -22.78 14.32
C GLN A 363 -11.55 -21.80 14.03
N LEU A 364 -11.22 -20.56 13.62
CA LEU A 364 -12.24 -19.55 13.26
C LEU A 364 -12.94 -19.83 11.92
N SER A 365 -12.28 -20.54 11.01
CA SER A 365 -12.88 -21.02 9.77
C SER A 365 -13.84 -22.20 10.01
N SER A 366 -13.55 -23.06 10.98
CA SER A 366 -14.36 -24.24 11.30
C SER A 366 -15.61 -23.96 12.15
N ASP A 367 -15.63 -22.87 12.92
CA ASP A 367 -16.69 -22.59 13.90
C ASP A 367 -17.98 -21.98 13.29
N GLY A 368 -18.04 -21.83 11.96
CA GLY A 368 -19.22 -21.34 11.24
C GLY A 368 -19.38 -19.81 11.31
N PHE A 369 -19.90 -19.23 10.21
CA PHE A 369 -19.96 -17.79 9.93
C PHE A 369 -20.84 -16.94 10.86
N ASP A 370 -21.53 -17.54 11.84
CA ASP A 370 -22.54 -16.86 12.65
C ASP A 370 -21.96 -16.21 13.93
N ARG A 371 -20.68 -16.44 14.25
CA ARG A 371 -20.01 -15.76 15.37
C ARG A 371 -19.14 -14.61 14.87
N PRO A 372 -19.19 -13.44 15.53
CA PRO A 372 -18.25 -12.34 15.26
C PRO A 372 -16.81 -12.87 15.35
N VAL A 373 -15.98 -12.52 14.36
CA VAL A 373 -14.55 -12.79 14.43
C VAL A 373 -14.01 -12.03 15.64
N ASP A 374 -13.43 -12.75 16.59
CA ASP A 374 -12.72 -12.13 17.71
C ASP A 374 -11.41 -11.54 17.19
N TRP A 375 -11.53 -10.31 16.68
CA TRP A 375 -10.42 -9.55 16.14
C TRP A 375 -9.33 -9.30 17.19
N ASP A 376 -9.68 -9.29 18.47
CA ASP A 376 -8.71 -9.15 19.57
C ASP A 376 -8.03 -10.49 19.88
N ALA A 377 -8.67 -11.63 19.62
CA ALA A 377 -8.00 -12.93 19.70
C ALA A 377 -7.07 -13.23 18.50
N LEU A 378 -7.40 -12.71 17.31
CA LEU A 378 -6.56 -12.82 16.11
C LEU A 378 -5.45 -11.77 16.07
N PHE A 379 -5.75 -10.58 16.57
CA PHE A 379 -4.88 -9.41 16.55
C PHE A 379 -5.06 -8.67 17.88
N PRO A 380 -4.43 -9.14 18.97
CA PRO A 380 -4.59 -8.53 20.29
C PRO A 380 -4.37 -7.02 20.22
N PRO A 381 -5.13 -6.23 21.00
CA PRO A 381 -4.87 -4.80 21.11
C PRO A 381 -3.40 -4.60 21.46
N TYR A 382 -2.78 -3.60 20.85
CA TYR A 382 -1.39 -3.27 21.13
C TYR A 382 -1.16 -3.26 22.64
N THR A 383 -0.11 -3.93 23.09
CA THR A 383 0.36 -3.85 24.47
C THR A 383 0.56 -2.38 24.85
N ALA A 384 0.52 -2.08 26.15
CA ALA A 384 0.82 -0.72 26.61
C ALA A 384 2.20 -0.26 26.10
N GLU A 385 3.17 -1.17 25.98
CA GLU A 385 4.51 -0.94 25.44
C GLU A 385 4.51 -0.67 23.94
N GLU A 386 3.78 -1.43 23.13
CA GLU A 386 3.63 -1.14 21.70
C GLU A 386 2.94 0.22 21.49
N ARG A 387 1.88 0.52 22.26
CA ARG A 387 1.23 1.84 22.21
C ARG A 387 2.20 2.97 22.56
N GLU A 388 3.08 2.76 23.54
CA GLU A 388 4.08 3.73 23.96
C GLU A 388 5.22 3.89 22.93
N MET A 389 5.61 2.83 22.24
CA MET A 389 6.61 2.84 21.16
C MET A 389 6.17 3.71 19.97
N TYR A 390 4.87 3.78 19.74
CA TYR A 390 4.28 4.50 18.61
C TYR A 390 3.76 5.91 18.96
N LYS A 391 3.98 6.42 20.18
CA LYS A 391 3.67 7.82 20.51
C LYS A 391 4.73 8.78 19.94
N PRO A 392 4.32 9.93 19.37
CA PRO A 392 5.25 11.03 19.09
C PRO A 392 5.96 11.43 20.40
N HIS A 393 7.30 11.48 20.38
CA HIS A 393 8.16 11.87 21.52
C HIS A 393 8.25 10.89 22.71
N SER A 394 7.90 9.62 22.54
CA SER A 394 8.19 8.61 23.57
C SER A 394 9.70 8.42 23.80
N PRO A 395 10.21 8.38 25.04
CA PRO A 395 11.62 8.07 25.35
C PRO A 395 12.06 6.69 24.84
N LEU A 396 11.10 5.81 24.53
CA LEU A 396 11.35 4.49 23.92
C LEU A 396 11.66 4.58 22.43
N ASN A 397 11.22 5.66 21.76
CA ASN A 397 11.48 5.94 20.35
C ASN A 397 12.93 6.42 20.11
N GLU A 398 13.57 6.98 21.14
CA GLU A 398 14.96 7.48 21.08
C GLU A 398 16.03 6.38 21.31
N ARG A 399 15.65 5.14 21.64
CA ARG A 399 16.58 4.10 22.13
C ARG A 399 16.56 2.76 21.37
N ALA A 400 15.88 2.67 20.25
CA ALA A 400 15.81 1.44 19.46
C ALA A 400 17.00 1.31 18.48
N ILE A 401 18.06 0.62 18.89
CA ILE A 401 19.08 0.04 17.99
C ILE A 401 19.25 -1.44 18.36
N VAL A 402 19.02 -2.33 17.40
CA VAL A 402 19.54 -3.71 17.47
C VAL A 402 20.20 -4.05 16.14
N PHE A 403 21.51 -4.29 16.19
CA PHE A 403 22.25 -5.02 15.18
C PHE A 403 22.09 -6.51 15.44
N ALA A 404 21.81 -7.30 14.40
CA ALA A 404 21.98 -8.74 14.42
C ALA A 404 23.44 -9.10 14.10
N SER A 405 24.14 -9.68 15.08
CA SER A 405 25.31 -10.53 14.88
C SER A 405 25.20 -11.67 15.88
N LEU A 406 24.63 -12.79 15.43
CA LEU A 406 24.74 -14.09 16.09
C LEU A 406 25.25 -15.08 15.05
N ALA A 407 26.53 -14.92 14.73
CA ALA A 407 27.37 -15.98 14.20
C ALA A 407 28.71 -15.81 14.94
N ASP A 408 28.81 -16.49 16.08
CA ASP A 408 30.01 -17.17 16.59
C ASP A 408 29.81 -17.48 18.08
N SER A 409 30.10 -18.74 18.45
CA SER A 409 30.10 -19.35 19.79
C SER A 409 28.77 -19.81 20.42
N LEU A 410 28.23 -20.93 19.90
CA LEU A 410 28.14 -22.24 20.58
C LEU A 410 27.46 -23.28 19.67
#